data_AF-A0AA37WW94-F1
#
_entry.id   AF-A0AA37WW94-F1
#
_cell.length_a   1.000
_cell.length_b   1.000
_cell.length_c   1.000
_cell.angle_alpha   90.00
_cell.angle_beta   90.00
_cell.angle_gamma   90.00
#
_symmetry.space_group_name_H-M   'P 1'
#
loop_
_entity.id
_entity.type
_entity.pdbx_description
1 polymer ?
#
loop_
_entity_poly.entity_id
_entity_poly.type
_entity_poly.pdbx_seq_one_letter_code
_entity_poly.pdbx_strand_id
1 'polypeptide(L)'
;MKFEDRPVPANLTEVQVQTAIEKASFKRGWIMQLKAPGMMEAKLTLRTHEVTVDIPFTTEGYAIRYVDSVNMNYKNGKIHTKYNTWVTNLDRDIQESLYDVYRQQAGKSEQ
;
A
#
# COMPACT_ATOMS: atom_id res chain seq x y z
N MET A 1 9.66 -4.79 -14.98
CA MET A 1 8.20 -4.55 -14.89
C MET A 1 8.01 -3.13 -14.37
N LYS A 2 7.16 -2.30 -14.98
CA LYS A 2 6.85 -0.95 -14.48
C LYS A 2 5.43 -0.92 -13.92
N PHE A 3 5.26 -0.43 -12.70
CA PHE A 3 3.94 -0.09 -12.14
C PHE A 3 3.99 1.35 -11.59
N GLU A 4 3.23 2.26 -12.21
CA GLU A 4 3.23 3.70 -11.87
C GLU A 4 1.81 4.19 -11.56
N ASP A 5 1.58 4.48 -10.29
CA ASP A 5 0.73 5.57 -9.80
C ASP A 5 1.49 6.45 -8.78
N ARG A 6 2.53 5.89 -8.11
CA ARG A 6 3.34 6.56 -7.08
C ARG A 6 4.82 6.14 -7.09
N PRO A 7 5.78 7.07 -6.90
CA PRO A 7 7.21 6.76 -6.88
C PRO A 7 7.67 6.19 -5.53
N VAL A 8 8.72 5.37 -5.57
CA VAL A 8 9.47 4.90 -4.40
C VAL A 8 10.80 5.66 -4.29
N PRO A 9 11.27 6.04 -3.09
CA PRO A 9 12.59 6.65 -2.92
C PRO A 9 13.72 5.77 -3.48
N ALA A 10 14.70 6.40 -4.14
CA ALA A 10 15.82 5.68 -4.74
C ALA A 10 16.66 4.92 -3.71
N ASN A 11 17.34 3.86 -4.17
CA ASN A 11 18.26 3.01 -3.38
C ASN A 11 17.60 2.16 -2.28
N LEU A 12 16.27 2.01 -2.29
CA LEU A 12 15.60 1.01 -1.47
C LEU A 12 15.64 -0.37 -2.15
N THR A 13 15.89 -1.41 -1.35
CA THR A 13 15.76 -2.81 -1.78
C THR A 13 14.30 -3.26 -1.76
N GLU A 14 13.97 -4.32 -2.49
CA GLU A 14 12.60 -4.88 -2.52
C GLU A 14 12.09 -5.24 -1.12
N VAL A 15 12.95 -5.81 -0.27
CA VAL A 15 12.62 -6.14 1.13
C VAL A 15 12.28 -4.88 1.95
N GLN A 16 12.98 -3.77 1.71
CA GLN A 16 12.70 -2.51 2.39
C GLN A 16 11.39 -1.87 1.94
N VAL A 17 11.08 -1.96 0.64
CA VAL A 17 9.79 -1.51 0.09
C VAL A 17 8.65 -2.36 0.67
N GLN A 18 8.80 -3.68 0.69
CA GLN A 18 7.84 -4.59 1.32
C GLN A 18 7.62 -4.23 2.79
N THR A 19 8.71 -4.07 3.55
CA THR A 19 8.65 -3.70 4.97
C THR A 19 7.93 -2.37 5.18
N ALA A 20 8.13 -1.39 4.29
CA ALA A 20 7.45 -0.11 4.36
C ALA A 20 5.94 -0.25 4.10
N ILE A 21 5.53 -1.05 3.11
CA ILE A 21 4.13 -1.32 2.79
C ILE A 21 3.44 -2.05 3.96
N GLU A 22 4.12 -3.03 4.55
CA GLU A 22 3.64 -3.72 5.76
C GLU A 22 3.46 -2.75 6.93
N LYS A 23 4.44 -1.86 7.18
CA LYS A 23 4.37 -0.86 8.26
C LYS A 23 3.21 0.12 8.10
N ALA A 24 2.87 0.49 6.86
CA ALA A 24 1.76 1.39 6.58
C ALA A 24 0.42 0.83 7.07
N SER A 25 0.30 -0.50 7.17
CA SER A 25 -0.95 -1.16 7.53
C SER A 25 -1.37 -0.93 8.99
N PHE A 26 -0.39 -0.80 9.90
CA PHE A 26 -0.62 -0.65 11.33
C PHE A 26 -1.38 0.63 11.70
N LYS A 27 -1.26 1.69 10.91
CA LYS A 27 -1.88 2.99 11.22
C LYS A 27 -3.40 2.96 11.16
N ARG A 28 -3.98 2.13 10.28
CA ARG A 28 -5.42 2.18 9.94
C ARG A 28 -6.11 0.83 9.92
N GLY A 29 -5.47 -0.21 10.44
CA GLY A 29 -6.06 -1.54 10.56
C GLY A 29 -6.17 -2.28 9.23
N TRP A 30 -5.32 -1.93 8.25
CA TRP A 30 -5.15 -2.77 7.07
C TRP A 30 -4.38 -4.02 7.48
N ILE A 31 -4.82 -5.16 6.98
CA ILE A 31 -4.13 -6.43 7.10
C ILE A 31 -3.41 -6.67 5.78
N MET A 32 -2.08 -6.70 5.82
CA MET A 32 -1.22 -6.94 4.67
C MET A 32 -0.80 -8.41 4.61
N GLN A 33 -0.79 -8.98 3.42
CA GLN A 33 -0.30 -10.33 3.18
C GLN A 33 0.56 -10.36 1.91
N LEU A 34 1.78 -10.88 2.00
CA LEU A 34 2.61 -11.16 0.84
C LEU A 34 1.99 -12.32 0.04
N LYS A 35 1.60 -12.07 -1.21
CA LYS A 35 1.09 -13.10 -2.13
C LYS A 35 2.20 -13.73 -2.95
N ALA A 36 3.14 -12.90 -3.39
CA ALA A 36 4.33 -13.30 -4.15
C ALA A 36 5.40 -12.20 -4.01
N PRO A 37 6.67 -12.48 -4.36
CA PRO A 37 7.68 -11.43 -4.51
C PRO A 37 7.16 -10.29 -5.40
N GLY A 38 7.30 -9.05 -4.96
CA GLY A 38 6.76 -7.86 -5.63
C GLY A 38 5.23 -7.68 -5.58
N MET A 39 4.50 -8.46 -4.77
CA MET A 39 3.03 -8.41 -4.70
C MET A 39 2.48 -8.61 -3.29
N MET A 40 1.88 -7.54 -2.73
CA MET A 40 1.13 -7.59 -1.47
C MET A 40 -0.38 -7.53 -1.73
N GLU A 41 -1.18 -8.20 -0.94
CA GLU A 41 -2.63 -7.96 -0.83
C GLU A 41 -2.89 -7.22 0.48
N ALA A 42 -3.76 -6.20 0.44
CA ALA A 42 -4.21 -5.45 1.59
C ALA A 42 -5.71 -5.59 1.76
N LYS A 43 -6.14 -5.96 2.96
CA LYS A 43 -7.54 -6.10 3.33
C LYS A 43 -7.90 -5.14 4.46
N LEU A 44 -9.01 -4.43 4.31
CA LEU A 44 -9.57 -3.58 5.35
C LEU A 44 -11.01 -3.96 5.61
N THR A 45 -11.31 -4.31 6.86
CA THR A 45 -12.66 -4.63 7.32
C THR A 45 -13.11 -3.58 8.35
N LEU A 46 -14.21 -2.88 8.05
CA LEU A 46 -14.78 -1.83 8.89
C LEU A 46 -16.28 -2.05 9.10
N ARG A 47 -16.65 -2.51 10.29
CA ARG A 47 -18.03 -2.86 10.68
C ARG A 47 -18.62 -3.90 9.72
N THR A 48 -19.44 -3.46 8.78
CA THR A 48 -20.06 -4.31 7.76
C THR A 48 -19.37 -4.21 6.39
N HIS A 49 -18.46 -3.26 6.20
CA HIS A 49 -17.76 -3.05 4.94
C HIS A 49 -16.44 -3.81 4.92
N GLU A 50 -16.12 -4.37 3.76
CA GLU A 50 -14.82 -4.99 3.51
C GLU A 50 -14.29 -4.51 2.16
N VAL A 51 -12.99 -4.28 2.07
CA VAL A 51 -12.30 -3.99 0.82
C VAL A 51 -10.98 -4.76 0.77
N THR A 52 -10.69 -5.30 -0.41
CA THR A 52 -9.43 -5.95 -0.74
C THR A 52 -8.80 -5.23 -1.91
N VAL A 53 -7.51 -4.92 -1.80
CA VAL A 53 -6.70 -4.31 -2.85
C VAL A 53 -5.38 -5.05 -3.01
N ASP A 54 -4.86 -5.07 -4.23
CA ASP A 54 -3.55 -5.57 -4.56
C ASP A 54 -2.56 -4.40 -4.66
N ILE A 55 -1.36 -4.60 -4.13
CA ILE A 55 -0.28 -3.64 -4.11
C ILE A 55 0.94 -4.28 -4.79
N PRO A 56 1.00 -4.28 -6.12
CA PRO A 56 2.22 -4.63 -6.83
C PRO A 56 3.28 -3.55 -6.58
N PHE A 57 4.50 -3.96 -6.29
CA PHE A 57 5.60 -3.07 -5.95
C PHE A 57 6.93 -3.52 -6.54
N THR A 58 7.82 -2.55 -6.72
CA THR A 58 9.20 -2.72 -7.17
C THR A 58 10.09 -1.72 -6.41
N THR A 59 11.40 -1.75 -6.65
CA THR A 59 12.32 -0.74 -6.14
C THR A 59 12.13 0.65 -6.78
N GLU A 60 11.38 0.74 -7.87
CA GLU A 60 11.14 2.00 -8.61
C GLU A 60 9.78 2.64 -8.29
N GLY A 61 8.77 1.83 -7.97
CA GLY A 61 7.39 2.29 -7.83
C GLY A 61 6.45 1.20 -7.34
N TYR A 62 5.25 1.63 -6.94
CA TYR A 62 4.14 0.75 -6.56
C TYR A 62 2.80 1.31 -7.06
N ALA A 63 1.76 0.48 -7.02
CA ALA A 63 0.38 0.88 -7.30
C ALA A 63 -0.59 0.25 -6.29
N ILE A 64 -1.81 0.78 -6.18
CA ILE A 64 -2.89 0.18 -5.38
C ILE A 64 -4.06 -0.13 -6.30
N ARG A 65 -4.38 -1.41 -6.46
CA ARG A 65 -5.37 -1.92 -7.41
C ARG A 65 -6.56 -2.51 -6.68
N TYR A 66 -7.76 -2.09 -7.05
CA TYR A 66 -8.98 -2.68 -6.52
C TYR A 66 -9.08 -4.17 -6.90
N VAL A 67 -9.41 -5.01 -5.93
CA VAL A 67 -9.70 -6.44 -6.16
C VAL A 67 -11.19 -6.71 -5.91
N ASP A 68 -11.65 -6.47 -4.68
CA ASP A 68 -13.03 -6.78 -4.28
C ASP A 68 -13.51 -5.89 -3.12
N SER A 69 -14.82 -5.84 -2.89
CA SER A 69 -15.41 -5.21 -1.72
C SER A 69 -16.78 -5.77 -1.35
N VAL A 70 -17.03 -5.96 -0.06
CA VAL A 70 -18.32 -6.41 0.49
C VAL A 70 -19.09 -5.24 1.10
N ASN A 71 -20.41 -5.22 0.89
CA ASN A 71 -21.34 -4.20 1.42
C ASN A 71 -21.00 -2.76 1.04
N MET A 72 -20.28 -2.53 -0.06
CA MET A 72 -20.00 -1.19 -0.58
C MET A 72 -21.05 -0.66 -1.56
N ASN A 73 -22.17 -1.38 -1.75
CA ASN A 73 -23.28 -1.03 -2.64
C ASN A 73 -22.78 -0.37 -3.94
N TYR A 74 -22.12 -1.18 -4.78
CA TYR A 74 -21.75 -0.81 -6.14
C TYR A 74 -23.03 -0.55 -6.96
N LYS A 75 -23.66 0.60 -6.75
CA LYS A 75 -24.79 1.09 -7.54
C LYS A 75 -24.23 2.01 -8.62
N ASN A 76 -24.53 1.68 -9.87
CA ASN A 76 -24.27 2.50 -11.06
C ASN A 76 -22.80 2.67 -11.46
N GLY A 77 -21.94 1.68 -11.24
CA GLY A 77 -20.57 1.72 -11.79
C GLY A 77 -19.63 2.73 -11.12
N LYS A 78 -20.06 3.38 -10.03
CA LYS A 78 -19.27 4.38 -9.31
C LYS A 78 -18.74 3.79 -8.01
N ILE A 79 -17.43 3.78 -7.89
CA ILE A 79 -16.72 3.45 -6.65
C ILE A 79 -17.16 4.43 -5.55
N HIS A 80 -17.59 3.91 -4.40
CA HIS A 80 -18.11 4.71 -3.29
C HIS A 80 -17.02 5.65 -2.75
N THR A 81 -17.37 6.89 -2.38
CA THR A 81 -16.40 7.91 -1.89
C THR A 81 -15.51 7.41 -0.75
N LYS A 82 -16.05 6.62 0.18
CA LYS A 82 -15.30 5.93 1.25
C LYS A 82 -14.13 5.10 0.74
N TYR A 83 -14.29 4.35 -0.35
CA TYR A 83 -13.19 3.57 -0.93
C TYR A 83 -12.04 4.49 -1.32
N ASN A 84 -12.35 5.58 -2.04
CA ASN A 84 -11.34 6.55 -2.45
C ASN A 84 -10.63 7.13 -1.22
N THR A 85 -11.37 7.49 -0.18
CA THR A 85 -10.78 7.97 1.08
C THR A 85 -9.87 6.92 1.73
N TRP A 86 -10.25 5.65 1.75
CA TRP A 86 -9.42 4.59 2.35
C TRP A 86 -8.14 4.35 1.55
N VAL A 87 -8.24 4.30 0.22
CA VAL A 87 -7.07 4.11 -0.65
C VAL A 87 -6.15 5.32 -0.64
N THR A 88 -6.66 6.55 -0.70
CA THR A 88 -5.84 7.78 -0.57
C THR A 88 -5.11 7.82 0.77
N ASN A 89 -5.76 7.38 1.85
CA ASN A 89 -5.09 7.32 3.16
C ASN A 89 -4.01 6.24 3.19
N LEU A 90 -4.29 5.05 2.65
CA LEU A 90 -3.32 3.97 2.57
C LEU A 90 -2.08 4.39 1.76
N ASP A 91 -2.29 5.01 0.59
CA ASP A 91 -1.25 5.57 -0.25
C ASP A 91 -0.35 6.56 0.51
N ARG A 92 -0.95 7.52 1.23
CA ARG A 92 -0.19 8.44 2.07
C ARG A 92 0.62 7.72 3.14
N ASP A 93 0.02 6.75 3.82
CA ASP A 93 0.69 6.02 4.90
C ASP A 93 1.87 5.17 4.37
N ILE A 94 1.74 4.62 3.16
CA ILE A 94 2.84 3.90 2.46
C ILE A 94 3.96 4.88 2.12
N GLN A 95 3.64 6.04 1.54
CA GLN A 95 4.64 7.07 1.22
C GLN A 95 5.42 7.51 2.46
N GLU A 96 4.72 7.83 3.56
CA GLU A 96 5.36 8.18 4.83
C GLU A 96 6.30 7.06 5.32
N SER A 97 5.85 5.82 5.26
CA SER A 97 6.64 4.66 5.68
C SER A 97 7.87 4.43 4.80
N LEU A 98 7.77 4.67 3.49
CA LEU A 98 8.89 4.60 2.56
C LEU A 98 9.96 5.64 2.90
N TYR A 99 9.56 6.88 3.17
CA TYR A 99 10.48 7.93 3.58
C TYR A 99 11.10 7.69 4.96
N ASP A 100 10.38 7.05 5.88
CA ASP A 100 10.92 6.62 7.18
C ASP A 100 12.03 5.56 6.98
N VAL A 101 11.77 4.54 6.15
CA VAL A 101 12.75 3.50 5.84
C VAL A 101 13.97 4.06 5.10
N TYR A 102 13.76 4.96 4.14
CA TYR A 102 14.84 5.66 3.44
C TYR A 102 15.76 6.43 4.40
N ARG A 103 15.17 7.20 5.34
CA ARG A 103 15.95 7.94 6.35
C ARG A 103 16.75 7.01 7.25
N GLN A 104 16.17 5.87 7.65
CA GLN A 104 16.86 4.86 8.47
C GLN A 104 18.02 4.20 7.73
N GLN A 105 17.94 4.05 6.41
CA GLN A 105 19.04 3.55 5.59
C GLN A 105 20.16 4.60 5.44
N ALA A 106 19.81 5.84 5.13
CA ALA A 106 20.79 6.92 4.97
C ALA A 106 21.60 7.19 6.26
N GLY A 107 20.96 7.09 7.43
CA GLY A 107 21.65 7.23 8.71
C GLY A 107 22.55 6.04 9.09
N LYS A 108 22.43 4.89 8.40
CA LYS A 108 23.31 3.71 8.59
C LYS A 108 24.50 3.70 7.65
N SER A 109 24.46 4.39 6.51
CA SER A 109 25.59 4.46 5.57
C SER A 109 26.72 5.38 6.02
N GLU A 110 26.54 6.15 7.09
CA GLU A 110 27.54 7.06 7.66
C GLU A 110 28.26 6.49 8.91
N GLN A 111 28.04 5.21 9.25
CA GLN A 111 28.71 4.51 10.37
C GLN A 111 29.59 3.36 9.90
#